data_AF-A0A399DQY3-F1
#
_entry.id   AF-A0A399DQY3-F1
#
_cell.length_a   1.000
_cell.length_b   1.000
_cell.length_c   1.000
_cell.angle_alpha   90.00
_cell.angle_beta   90.00
_cell.angle_gamma   90.00
#
_symmetry.space_group_name_H-M   'P 1'
#
loop_
_entity.id
_entity.type
_entity.pdbx_description
1 polymer ?
#
loop_
_entity_poly.entity_id
_entity_poly.type
_entity_poly.pdbx_seq_one_letter_code
_entity_poly.pdbx_strand_id
1 'polypeptide(L)'
;MPHEHDNTLSILRAILYLGVFMLLGGGVFSRYVGPEVARARRWRLWYLISGGFLLAVGATLYGTYHVTWMLGDTSLLLSYLLETSQGNWLLLRLGLLVGLLFLSMGWFRLDRWLYPPLALGLLFTLTLTSHAAGGGLVQMFAGLLHLAFGAAWGGSVLALAVAWPGSRYEAVLRAIQRLSALGLGAVVLLSLMGLYLSWVRLGEVANLWSTAYGQRLLLKLGLVGLVVGLAAVNRLWLLPRLQEKRVKGLQTVSLEAALLLGVLLASGFLATTEPPPPARQAAAPRLINIAEAQGDRRYVGQLFSQGGLIHLYLDLRDAQGNLLEGGPSLRLQAQQGAQILQEVRGPFYRSQYHLALIAETPGEWLVRLELPEKTLEYTLDVAP
;
A
#
# COMPACT_ATOMS: atom_id res chain seq x y z
N MET A 1 -15.37 -19.21 2.89
CA MET A 1 -14.85 -18.72 4.19
C MET A 1 -13.99 -17.48 3.93
N PRO A 2 -14.52 -16.25 4.08
CA PRO A 2 -13.80 -15.03 3.68
C PRO A 2 -13.02 -14.32 4.79
N HIS A 3 -13.29 -14.62 6.07
CA HIS A 3 -12.85 -13.76 7.19
C HIS A 3 -11.37 -13.88 7.61
N GLU A 4 -10.61 -14.87 7.13
CA GLU A 4 -9.22 -15.06 7.56
C GLU A 4 -8.18 -14.29 6.73
N HIS A 5 -8.58 -13.65 5.62
CA HIS A 5 -7.65 -13.00 4.68
C HIS A 5 -7.50 -11.48 4.85
N ASP A 6 -8.30 -10.84 5.73
CA ASP A 6 -8.38 -9.37 5.85
C ASP A 6 -7.04 -8.70 6.21
N ASN A 7 -6.17 -9.39 6.94
CA ASN A 7 -4.90 -8.82 7.39
C ASN A 7 -3.72 -9.16 6.47
N THR A 8 -3.84 -10.13 5.57
CA THR A 8 -2.71 -10.60 4.74
C THR A 8 -2.19 -9.47 3.86
N LEU A 9 -3.07 -8.76 3.15
CA LEU A 9 -2.71 -7.61 2.32
C LEU A 9 -2.08 -6.48 3.14
N SER A 10 -2.63 -6.22 4.33
CA SER A 10 -2.14 -5.18 5.26
C SER A 10 -0.72 -5.48 5.74
N ILE A 11 -0.45 -6.74 6.10
CA ILE A 11 0.87 -7.22 6.55
C ILE A 11 1.86 -7.15 5.39
N LEU A 12 1.49 -7.61 4.19
CA LEU A 12 2.35 -7.53 3.01
C LEU A 12 2.70 -6.09 2.66
N ARG A 13 1.75 -5.16 2.79
CA ARG A 13 1.99 -3.74 2.56
C ARG A 13 2.97 -3.16 3.58
N ALA A 14 2.84 -3.53 4.85
CA ALA A 14 3.78 -3.14 5.90
C ALA A 14 5.19 -3.69 5.64
N ILE A 15 5.30 -4.98 5.26
CA ILE A 15 6.58 -5.62 4.91
C ILE A 15 7.23 -4.94 3.70
N LEU A 16 6.44 -4.62 2.67
CA LEU A 16 6.93 -3.90 1.49
C LEU A 16 7.48 -2.52 1.87
N TYR A 17 6.74 -1.73 2.67
CA TYR A 17 7.21 -0.43 3.13
C TYR A 17 8.48 -0.54 3.97
N LEU A 18 8.53 -1.49 4.91
CA LEU A 18 9.73 -1.75 5.70
C LEU A 18 10.93 -2.10 4.82
N GLY A 19 10.74 -3.02 3.87
CA GLY A 19 11.79 -3.45 2.96
C GLY A 19 12.35 -2.30 2.12
N VAL A 20 11.46 -1.49 1.55
CA VAL A 20 11.83 -0.30 0.75
C VAL A 20 12.54 0.75 1.62
N PHE A 21 12.07 1.01 2.84
CA PHE A 21 12.72 1.98 3.74
C PHE A 21 14.12 1.51 4.18
N MET A 22 14.30 0.22 4.44
CA MET A 22 15.61 -0.36 4.76
C MET A 22 16.58 -0.26 3.57
N LEU A 23 16.14 -0.63 2.37
CA LEU A 23 16.95 -0.56 1.14
C LEU A 23 17.34 0.89 0.81
N LEU A 24 16.34 1.77 0.68
CA LEU A 24 16.55 3.17 0.28
C LEU A 24 17.26 3.95 1.37
N GLY A 25 16.83 3.79 2.62
CA GLY A 25 17.43 4.43 3.78
C GLY A 25 18.89 4.04 3.99
N GLY A 26 19.20 2.75 3.90
CA GLY A 26 20.58 2.26 3.98
C GLY A 26 21.47 2.84 2.89
N GLY A 27 20.96 2.93 1.66
CA GLY A 27 21.70 3.51 0.53
C GLY A 27 21.85 5.03 0.58
N VAL A 28 20.87 5.77 1.12
CA VAL A 28 20.98 7.21 1.41
C VAL A 28 21.96 7.44 2.55
N PHE A 29 21.88 6.64 3.61
CA PHE A 29 22.73 6.75 4.77
C PHE A 29 24.21 6.54 4.42
N SER A 30 24.51 5.51 3.62
CA SER A 30 25.89 5.18 3.24
C SER A 30 26.56 6.24 2.38
N ARG A 31 25.78 7.06 1.66
CA ARG A 31 26.29 8.07 0.72
C ARG A 31 26.31 9.48 1.29
N TYR A 32 25.23 9.91 1.92
CA TYR A 32 25.03 11.33 2.26
C TYR A 32 25.08 11.58 3.77
N VAL A 33 24.53 10.66 4.58
CA VAL A 33 24.36 10.91 6.02
C VAL A 33 25.57 10.47 6.83
N GLY A 34 25.98 9.19 6.75
CA GLY A 34 27.00 8.61 7.62
C GLY A 34 28.03 7.76 6.88
N PRO A 35 28.71 8.24 5.83
CA PRO A 35 29.63 7.42 5.02
C PRO A 35 30.79 6.81 5.80
N GLU A 36 31.28 7.47 6.86
CA GLU A 36 32.33 6.93 7.72
C GLU A 36 31.83 5.78 8.61
N VAL A 37 30.64 5.95 9.21
CA VAL A 37 29.96 4.92 9.99
C VAL A 37 29.62 3.73 9.09
N ALA A 38 29.16 4.01 7.87
CA ALA A 38 28.81 3.00 6.89
C ALA A 38 30.01 2.15 6.45
N ARG A 39 31.16 2.78 6.20
CA ARG A 39 32.40 2.05 5.88
C ARG A 39 32.86 1.19 7.06
N ALA A 40 32.82 1.73 8.28
CA ALA A 40 33.23 1.01 9.49
C ALA A 40 32.33 -0.19 9.81
N ARG A 41 31.03 -0.09 9.50
CA ARG A 41 30.01 -1.12 9.79
C ARG A 41 29.38 -1.70 8.52
N ARG A 42 30.18 -1.84 7.45
CA ARG A 42 29.72 -2.23 6.11
C ARG A 42 28.82 -3.46 6.09
N TRP A 43 29.16 -4.49 6.87
CA TRP A 43 28.40 -5.74 6.91
C TRP A 43 27.03 -5.58 7.57
N ARG A 44 26.94 -4.78 8.63
CA ARG A 44 25.66 -4.51 9.31
C ARG A 44 24.70 -3.73 8.41
N LEU A 45 25.22 -2.73 7.69
CA LEU A 45 24.43 -2.03 6.69
C LEU A 45 24.09 -2.91 5.49
N TRP A 46 25.01 -3.78 5.08
CA TRP A 46 24.74 -4.75 4.02
C TRP A 46 23.57 -5.67 4.40
N TYR A 47 23.54 -6.21 5.63
CA TYR A 47 22.42 -7.03 6.09
C TYR A 47 21.10 -6.25 6.17
N LEU A 48 21.13 -4.97 6.58
CA LEU A 48 19.95 -4.12 6.55
C LEU A 48 19.44 -3.93 5.11
N ILE A 49 20.34 -3.61 4.19
CA ILE A 49 20.02 -3.32 2.79
C ILE A 49 19.52 -4.59 2.07
N SER A 50 20.22 -5.72 2.23
CA SER A 50 19.84 -6.99 1.62
C SER A 50 18.59 -7.58 2.25
N GLY A 51 18.42 -7.46 3.58
CA GLY A 51 17.17 -7.80 4.26
C GLY A 51 16.01 -6.94 3.75
N GLY A 52 16.23 -5.64 3.59
CA GLY A 52 15.24 -4.73 3.00
C GLY A 52 14.84 -5.13 1.58
N PHE A 53 15.81 -5.46 0.74
CA PHE A 53 15.59 -6.00 -0.60
C PHE A 53 14.75 -7.29 -0.57
N LEU A 54 15.12 -8.27 0.26
CA LEU A 54 14.40 -9.54 0.36
C LEU A 54 12.95 -9.35 0.83
N LEU A 55 12.72 -8.48 1.81
CA LEU A 55 11.37 -8.14 2.27
C LEU A 55 10.54 -7.47 1.15
N ALA A 56 11.13 -6.52 0.42
CA ALA A 56 10.44 -5.81 -0.65
C ALA A 56 10.13 -6.71 -1.86
N VAL A 57 11.07 -7.56 -2.27
CA VAL A 57 10.88 -8.55 -3.34
C VAL A 57 9.86 -9.60 -2.90
N GLY A 58 10.02 -10.17 -1.71
CA GLY A 58 9.12 -11.18 -1.18
C GLY A 58 7.68 -10.67 -1.06
N ALA A 59 7.47 -9.47 -0.51
CA ALA A 59 6.14 -8.88 -0.43
C ALA A 59 5.55 -8.55 -1.81
N THR A 60 6.38 -8.15 -2.78
CA THR A 60 5.93 -7.89 -4.15
C THR A 60 5.50 -9.18 -4.84
N LEU A 61 6.33 -10.23 -4.81
CA LEU A 61 6.04 -11.53 -5.45
C LEU A 61 4.85 -12.23 -4.79
N TYR A 62 4.84 -12.29 -3.46
CA TYR A 62 3.72 -12.92 -2.74
C TYR A 62 2.43 -12.10 -2.91
N GLY A 63 2.50 -10.76 -2.98
CA GLY A 63 1.36 -9.93 -3.30
C GLY A 63 0.76 -10.26 -4.68
N THR A 64 1.60 -10.39 -5.71
CA THR A 64 1.16 -10.82 -7.05
C THR A 64 0.52 -12.21 -7.02
N TYR A 65 1.17 -13.17 -6.36
CA TYR A 65 0.63 -14.52 -6.21
C TYR A 65 -0.72 -14.53 -5.49
N HIS A 66 -0.86 -13.71 -4.44
CA HIS A 66 -2.09 -13.62 -3.67
C HIS A 66 -3.24 -13.07 -4.51
N VAL A 67 -2.98 -12.09 -5.38
CA VAL A 67 -3.98 -11.55 -6.32
C VAL A 67 -4.45 -12.65 -7.29
N THR A 68 -3.55 -13.40 -7.92
CA THR A 68 -3.96 -14.45 -8.86
C THR A 68 -4.61 -15.64 -8.18
N TRP A 69 -4.21 -15.95 -6.94
CA TRP A 69 -4.90 -16.91 -6.10
C TRP A 69 -6.34 -16.46 -5.75
N MET A 70 -6.56 -15.17 -5.45
CA MET A 70 -7.89 -14.60 -5.23
C MET A 70 -8.77 -14.64 -6.50
N LEU A 71 -8.16 -14.57 -7.68
CA LEU A 71 -8.86 -14.74 -8.96
C LEU A 71 -9.26 -16.21 -9.25
N GLY A 72 -8.86 -17.15 -8.38
CA GLY A 72 -9.22 -18.57 -8.47
C GLY A 72 -8.31 -19.41 -9.38
N ASP A 73 -7.31 -18.80 -10.01
CA ASP A 73 -6.38 -19.48 -10.90
C ASP A 73 -4.96 -18.88 -10.84
N THR A 74 -4.05 -19.61 -10.19
CA THR A 74 -2.64 -19.19 -10.06
C THR A 74 -1.86 -19.33 -11.37
N SER A 75 -2.37 -20.05 -12.37
CA SER A 75 -1.72 -20.14 -13.69
C SER A 75 -1.73 -18.80 -14.45
N LEU A 76 -2.68 -17.92 -14.08
CA LEU A 76 -2.76 -16.55 -14.58
C LEU A 76 -1.64 -15.63 -14.08
N LEU A 77 -0.73 -16.09 -13.22
CA LEU A 77 0.33 -15.26 -12.68
C LEU A 77 1.22 -14.67 -13.78
N LEU A 78 1.56 -15.47 -14.79
CA LEU A 78 2.43 -15.03 -15.87
C LEU A 78 1.73 -14.05 -16.80
N SER A 79 0.48 -14.34 -17.19
CA SER A 79 -0.33 -13.43 -18.01
C SER A 79 -0.63 -12.13 -17.25
N TYR A 80 -0.96 -12.20 -15.97
CA TYR A 80 -1.11 -11.01 -15.12
C TYR A 80 0.15 -10.13 -15.14
N LEU A 81 1.34 -10.71 -15.00
CA LEU A 81 2.59 -9.95 -14.99
C LEU A 81 2.95 -9.34 -16.34
N LEU A 82 2.70 -10.03 -17.45
CA LEU A 82 3.17 -9.63 -18.78
C LEU A 82 2.13 -8.85 -19.59
N GLU A 83 0.85 -9.14 -19.40
CA GLU A 83 -0.23 -8.61 -20.23
C GLU A 83 -0.95 -7.44 -19.57
N THR A 84 -0.84 -7.28 -18.24
CA THR A 84 -1.49 -6.17 -17.54
C THR A 84 -0.54 -5.00 -17.33
N SER A 85 -1.10 -3.78 -17.34
CA SER A 85 -0.36 -2.56 -17.01
C SER A 85 0.19 -2.61 -15.57
N GLN A 86 -0.59 -3.15 -14.62
CA GLN A 86 -0.16 -3.34 -13.24
C GLN A 86 1.03 -4.31 -13.12
N GLY A 87 0.98 -5.43 -13.86
CA GLY A 87 2.06 -6.40 -13.98
C GLY A 87 3.37 -5.76 -14.44
N ASN A 88 3.32 -4.93 -15.49
CA ASN A 88 4.48 -4.22 -16.01
C ASN A 88 5.11 -3.27 -14.96
N TRP A 89 4.31 -2.57 -14.17
CA TRP A 89 4.83 -1.75 -13.06
C TRP A 89 5.50 -2.58 -11.96
N LEU A 90 4.99 -3.80 -11.70
CA LEU A 90 5.59 -4.73 -10.74
C LEU A 90 6.91 -5.30 -11.27
N LEU A 91 7.01 -5.61 -12.57
CA LEU A 91 8.27 -6.02 -13.19
C LEU A 91 9.31 -4.90 -13.15
N LEU A 92 8.92 -3.67 -13.46
CA LEU A 92 9.80 -2.49 -13.32
C LEU A 92 10.28 -2.33 -11.87
N ARG A 93 9.37 -2.49 -10.89
CA ARG A 93 9.73 -2.45 -9.47
C ARG A 93 10.79 -3.50 -9.11
N LEU A 94 10.62 -4.74 -9.55
CA LEU A 94 11.58 -5.82 -9.29
C LEU A 94 12.96 -5.50 -9.91
N GLY A 95 12.99 -5.01 -11.15
CA GLY A 95 14.22 -4.57 -11.80
C GLY A 95 14.90 -3.42 -11.04
N LEU A 96 14.15 -2.43 -10.58
CA LEU A 96 14.66 -1.31 -9.78
C LEU A 96 15.18 -1.75 -8.42
N LEU A 97 14.52 -2.69 -7.74
CA LEU A 97 15.00 -3.27 -6.48
C LEU A 97 16.37 -3.94 -6.66
N VAL A 98 16.55 -4.71 -7.72
CA VAL A 98 17.84 -5.35 -8.06
C VAL A 98 18.90 -4.30 -8.37
N GLY A 99 18.58 -3.31 -9.22
CA GLY A 99 19.51 -2.24 -9.57
C GLY A 99 19.96 -1.41 -8.36
N LEU A 100 19.04 -1.11 -7.44
CA LEU A 100 19.35 -0.37 -6.21
C LEU A 100 20.16 -1.19 -5.21
N LEU A 101 19.93 -2.51 -5.11
CA LEU A 101 20.77 -3.41 -4.31
C LEU A 101 22.21 -3.41 -4.86
N PHE A 102 22.35 -3.54 -6.18
CA PHE A 102 23.63 -3.55 -6.87
C PHE A 102 24.39 -2.23 -6.70
N LEU A 103 23.71 -1.09 -6.90
CA LEU A 103 24.31 0.23 -6.62
C LEU A 103 24.74 0.33 -5.16
N SER A 104 23.98 -0.23 -4.22
CA SER A 104 24.32 -0.22 -2.79
C SER A 104 25.60 -1.00 -2.44
N MET A 105 26.15 -1.82 -3.35
CA MET A 105 27.47 -2.45 -3.20
C MET A 105 28.64 -1.46 -3.39
N GLY A 106 28.39 -0.28 -3.97
CA GLY A 106 29.37 0.81 -4.09
C GLY A 106 30.46 0.59 -5.14
N TRP A 107 30.20 -0.22 -6.17
CA TRP A 107 31.19 -0.59 -7.20
C TRP A 107 31.48 0.51 -8.23
N PHE A 108 30.63 1.54 -8.34
CA PHE A 108 30.72 2.57 -9.39
C PHE A 108 30.87 3.96 -8.80
N ARG A 109 31.67 4.83 -9.45
CA ARG A 109 31.86 6.24 -9.02
C ARG A 109 30.66 7.15 -9.29
N LEU A 110 29.75 6.74 -10.18
CA LEU A 110 28.52 7.46 -10.54
C LEU A 110 27.31 7.05 -9.68
N ASP A 111 27.49 6.11 -8.76
CA ASP A 111 26.42 5.57 -7.92
C ASP A 111 25.66 6.66 -7.14
N ARG A 112 26.35 7.69 -6.64
CA ARG A 112 25.75 8.83 -5.93
C ARG A 112 24.83 9.71 -6.79
N TRP A 113 24.94 9.64 -8.12
CA TRP A 113 24.09 10.42 -9.02
C TRP A 113 22.96 9.56 -9.58
N LEU A 114 23.21 8.26 -9.76
CA LEU A 114 22.22 7.29 -10.25
C LEU A 114 21.25 6.82 -9.17
N TYR A 115 21.65 6.81 -7.90
CA TYR A 115 20.82 6.28 -6.81
C TYR A 115 19.53 7.08 -6.59
N PRO A 116 19.54 8.42 -6.47
CA PRO A 116 18.31 9.19 -6.24
C PRO A 116 17.23 9.03 -7.33
N PRO A 117 17.52 9.15 -8.65
CA PRO A 117 16.49 8.98 -9.66
C PRO A 117 15.92 7.56 -9.71
N LEU A 118 16.75 6.52 -9.49
CA LEU A 118 16.26 5.14 -9.42
C LEU A 118 15.42 4.87 -8.17
N ALA A 119 15.80 5.45 -7.03
CA ALA A 119 15.01 5.40 -5.81
C ALA A 119 13.66 6.08 -6.00
N LEU A 120 13.62 7.26 -6.62
CA LEU A 120 12.37 7.94 -6.97
C LEU A 120 11.53 7.11 -7.95
N GLY A 121 12.15 6.49 -8.96
CA GLY A 121 11.49 5.55 -9.86
C GLY A 121 10.84 4.40 -9.11
N LEU A 122 11.54 3.81 -8.13
CA LEU A 122 11.00 2.73 -7.30
C LEU A 122 9.77 3.22 -6.53
N LEU A 123 9.87 4.35 -5.85
CA LEU A 123 8.76 4.93 -5.07
C LEU A 123 7.57 5.35 -5.96
N PHE A 124 7.84 5.74 -7.20
CA PHE A 124 6.82 6.03 -8.19
C PHE A 124 6.02 4.77 -8.55
N THR A 125 6.68 3.61 -8.74
CA THR A 125 5.96 2.34 -8.95
C THR A 125 5.05 1.98 -7.78
N LEU A 126 5.43 2.31 -6.54
CA LEU A 126 4.58 2.08 -5.35
C LEU A 126 3.36 2.99 -5.37
N THR A 127 3.57 4.26 -5.73
CA THR A 127 2.51 5.29 -5.78
C THR A 127 1.46 4.96 -6.84
N LEU A 128 1.89 4.51 -8.02
CA LEU A 128 0.99 4.10 -9.11
C LEU A 128 0.14 2.88 -8.77
N THR A 129 0.68 1.93 -8.00
CA THR A 129 -0.06 0.73 -7.53
C THR A 129 -0.80 0.97 -6.20
N SER A 130 -1.09 2.22 -5.88
CA SER A 130 -1.79 2.61 -4.65
C SER A 130 -3.01 3.46 -4.97
N HIS A 131 -3.94 3.57 -4.02
CA HIS A 131 -5.11 4.45 -4.13
C HIS A 131 -4.77 5.93 -4.43
N ALA A 132 -3.50 6.35 -4.28
CA ALA A 132 -3.07 7.69 -4.68
C ALA A 132 -3.13 7.94 -6.20
N ALA A 133 -3.10 6.88 -7.04
CA ALA A 133 -3.21 7.01 -8.48
C ALA A 133 -4.60 7.49 -8.93
N GLY A 134 -5.66 7.12 -8.20
CA GLY A 134 -7.03 7.54 -8.49
C GLY A 134 -7.37 9.00 -8.12
N GLY A 135 -6.47 9.68 -7.37
CA GLY A 135 -6.69 11.03 -6.85
C GLY A 135 -6.23 12.19 -7.74
N GLY A 136 -5.71 11.90 -8.93
CA GLY A 136 -5.12 12.90 -9.82
C GLY A 136 -3.68 13.30 -9.47
N LEU A 137 -3.06 14.11 -10.33
CA LEU A 137 -1.62 14.39 -10.32
C LEU A 137 -1.11 14.96 -8.99
N VAL A 138 -1.85 15.88 -8.36
CA VAL A 138 -1.43 16.51 -7.10
C VAL A 138 -1.34 15.49 -5.97
N GLN A 139 -2.31 14.58 -5.87
CA GLN A 139 -2.31 13.52 -4.85
C GLN A 139 -1.19 12.51 -5.10
N MET A 140 -0.93 12.19 -6.37
CA MET A 140 0.20 11.35 -6.76
C MET A 140 1.54 11.97 -6.35
N PHE A 141 1.79 13.24 -6.69
CA PHE A 141 3.04 13.92 -6.31
C PHE A 141 3.18 14.08 -4.79
N ALA A 142 2.11 14.43 -4.08
CA ALA A 142 2.12 14.51 -2.63
C ALA A 142 2.45 13.14 -2.00
N GLY A 143 1.87 12.06 -2.52
CA GLY A 143 2.17 10.69 -2.11
C GLY A 143 3.63 10.31 -2.36
N LEU A 144 4.15 10.61 -3.55
CA LEU A 144 5.54 10.35 -3.92
C LEU A 144 6.52 11.11 -3.01
N LEU A 145 6.28 12.40 -2.80
CA LEU A 145 7.12 13.23 -1.92
C LEU A 145 7.05 12.73 -0.47
N HIS A 146 5.85 12.43 0.04
CA HIS A 146 5.69 11.88 1.38
C HIS A 146 6.49 10.58 1.54
N LEU A 147 6.42 9.67 0.56
CA LEU A 147 7.16 8.41 0.60
C LEU A 147 8.67 8.63 0.47
N ALA A 148 9.11 9.54 -0.38
CA ALA A 148 10.53 9.86 -0.60
C ALA A 148 11.20 10.44 0.64
N PHE A 149 10.58 11.46 1.27
CA PHE A 149 11.12 12.05 2.50
C PHE A 149 11.05 11.06 3.67
N GLY A 150 10.00 10.24 3.73
CA GLY A 150 9.87 9.17 4.72
C GLY A 150 10.98 8.15 4.61
N ALA A 151 11.22 7.63 3.39
CA ALA A 151 12.26 6.64 3.13
C ALA A 151 13.67 7.20 3.38
N ALA A 152 13.94 8.44 2.96
CA ALA A 152 15.23 9.08 3.14
C ALA A 152 15.55 9.33 4.63
N TRP A 153 14.62 9.93 5.38
CA TRP A 153 14.84 10.24 6.80
C TRP A 153 14.67 9.00 7.68
N GLY A 154 13.49 8.37 7.66
CA GLY A 154 13.18 7.23 8.52
C GLY A 154 14.08 6.04 8.24
N GLY A 155 14.34 5.74 6.97
CA GLY A 155 15.28 4.69 6.59
C GLY A 155 16.74 4.99 7.02
N SER A 156 17.16 6.27 7.02
CA SER A 156 18.48 6.65 7.55
C SER A 156 18.57 6.52 9.08
N VAL A 157 17.46 6.74 9.80
CA VAL A 157 17.37 6.45 11.24
C VAL A 157 17.54 4.96 11.50
N LEU A 158 16.87 4.08 10.73
CA LEU A 158 17.05 2.62 10.83
C LEU A 158 18.51 2.23 10.56
N ALA A 159 19.12 2.81 9.53
CA ALA A 159 20.52 2.57 9.20
C ALA A 159 21.48 3.01 10.32
N LEU A 160 21.24 4.19 10.90
CA LEU A 160 22.02 4.67 12.04
C LEU A 160 21.82 3.76 13.26
N ALA A 161 20.58 3.35 13.58
CA ALA A 161 20.25 2.48 14.72
C ALA A 161 21.04 1.15 14.70
N VAL A 162 21.24 0.58 13.52
CA VAL A 162 22.00 -0.67 13.33
C VAL A 162 23.52 -0.45 13.27
N ALA A 163 23.96 0.70 12.75
CA ALA A 163 25.37 0.98 12.49
C ALA A 163 26.08 1.80 13.59
N TRP A 164 25.37 2.49 14.49
CA TRP A 164 26.01 3.26 15.56
C TRP A 164 26.75 2.42 16.61
N PRO A 165 26.30 1.20 17.01
CA PRO A 165 26.93 0.50 18.14
C PRO A 165 28.39 0.13 17.82
N GLY A 166 29.29 0.61 18.68
CA GLY A 166 30.74 0.42 18.57
C GLY A 166 31.40 1.22 17.44
N SER A 167 30.69 2.15 16.79
CA SER A 167 31.30 3.06 15.81
C SER A 167 32.03 4.20 16.49
N ARG A 168 33.02 4.80 15.80
CA ARG A 168 33.81 5.91 16.35
C ARG A 168 32.89 7.09 16.66
N TYR A 169 33.07 7.66 17.86
CA TYR A 169 32.23 8.74 18.38
C TYR A 169 32.05 9.90 17.39
N GLU A 170 33.15 10.39 16.82
CA GLU A 170 33.13 11.52 15.89
C GLU A 170 32.37 11.24 14.59
N ALA A 171 32.53 10.04 14.05
CA ALA A 171 31.83 9.61 12.84
C ALA A 171 30.31 9.55 13.09
N VAL A 172 29.92 9.05 14.28
CA VAL A 172 28.51 8.99 14.70
C VAL A 172 27.95 10.39 14.95
N LEU A 173 28.70 11.28 15.59
CA LEU A 173 28.27 12.66 15.81
C LEU A 173 28.03 13.40 14.48
N ARG A 174 28.94 13.27 13.50
CA ARG A 174 28.76 13.83 12.16
C ARG A 174 27.51 13.26 11.48
N ALA A 175 27.26 11.95 11.60
CA ALA A 175 26.07 11.32 11.05
C ALA A 175 24.78 11.85 11.71
N ILE A 176 24.75 12.02 13.03
CA ILE A 176 23.60 12.58 13.76
C ILE A 176 23.33 14.03 13.34
N GLN A 177 24.37 14.86 13.17
CA GLN A 177 24.20 16.25 12.74
C GLN A 177 23.55 16.33 11.35
N ARG A 178 24.02 15.54 10.40
CA ARG A 178 23.45 15.46 9.05
C ARG A 178 22.04 14.88 9.05
N LEU A 179 21.81 13.83 9.84
CA LEU A 179 20.50 13.21 10.00
C LEU A 179 19.50 14.17 10.65
N SER A 180 19.93 14.98 11.61
CA SER A 180 19.10 16.00 12.26
C SER A 180 18.72 17.13 11.29
N ALA A 181 19.65 17.55 10.43
CA ALA A 181 19.36 18.52 9.37
C ALA A 181 18.38 17.97 8.33
N LEU A 182 18.59 16.73 7.87
CA LEU A 182 17.66 16.01 6.99
C LEU A 182 16.28 15.86 7.64
N GLY A 183 16.26 15.45 8.91
CA GLY A 183 15.04 15.23 9.69
C GLY A 183 14.19 16.48 9.84
N LEU A 184 14.80 17.66 10.01
CA LEU A 184 14.04 18.91 10.06
C LEU A 184 13.26 19.15 8.76
N GLY A 185 13.93 19.08 7.61
CA GLY A 185 13.29 19.27 6.31
C GLY A 185 12.25 18.18 6.01
N ALA A 186 12.58 16.93 6.35
CA ALA A 186 11.68 15.79 6.18
C ALA A 186 10.42 15.93 7.03
N VAL A 187 10.52 16.31 8.31
CA VAL A 187 9.36 16.47 9.20
C VAL A 187 8.40 17.54 8.66
N VAL A 188 8.92 18.67 8.19
CA VAL A 188 8.07 19.73 7.60
C VAL A 188 7.33 19.21 6.36
N LEU A 189 8.05 18.62 5.40
CA LEU A 189 7.44 18.14 4.15
C LEU A 189 6.50 16.95 4.37
N LEU A 190 6.87 16.02 5.25
CA LEU A 190 6.01 14.90 5.64
C LEU A 190 4.73 15.37 6.30
N SER A 191 4.81 16.39 7.18
CA SER A 191 3.64 16.96 7.85
C SER A 191 2.71 17.65 6.85
N LEU A 192 3.27 18.46 5.93
CA LEU A 192 2.48 19.15 4.90
C LEU A 192 1.80 18.15 3.94
N MET A 193 2.56 17.22 3.38
CA MET A 193 2.01 16.21 2.45
C MET A 193 1.05 15.26 3.16
N GLY A 194 1.38 14.86 4.40
CA GLY A 194 0.55 13.98 5.21
C GLY A 194 -0.77 14.62 5.59
N LEU A 195 -0.75 15.90 5.97
CA LEU A 195 -1.96 16.66 6.27
C LEU A 195 -2.83 16.80 5.02
N TYR A 196 -2.24 17.20 3.88
CA TYR A 196 -2.96 17.29 2.61
C TYR A 196 -3.61 15.96 2.21
N LEU A 197 -2.85 14.87 2.21
CA LEU A 197 -3.36 13.54 1.84
C LEU A 197 -4.43 13.05 2.81
N SER A 198 -4.29 13.32 4.11
CA SER A 198 -5.28 12.94 5.11
C SER A 198 -6.57 13.75 4.94
N TRP A 199 -6.45 15.06 4.72
CA TRP A 199 -7.59 15.95 4.49
C TRP A 199 -8.43 15.51 3.29
N VAL A 200 -7.78 15.25 2.16
CA VAL A 200 -8.45 14.82 0.93
C VAL A 200 -9.14 13.46 1.10
N ARG A 201 -8.55 12.54 1.89
CA ARG A 201 -9.08 11.18 2.06
C ARG A 201 -10.16 11.07 3.14
N LEU A 202 -10.13 11.91 4.17
CA LEU A 202 -11.10 11.86 5.27
C LEU A 202 -12.48 12.37 4.87
N GLY A 203 -12.53 13.41 4.02
CA GLY A 203 -13.75 14.11 3.64
C GLY A 203 -14.33 14.97 4.79
N GLU A 204 -14.76 14.32 5.87
CA GLU A 204 -15.31 14.95 7.07
C GLU A 204 -14.49 14.65 8.32
N VAL A 205 -14.43 15.62 9.24
CA VAL A 205 -13.72 15.47 10.52
C VAL A 205 -14.37 14.43 11.42
N ALA A 206 -15.71 14.26 11.34
CA ALA A 206 -16.42 13.23 12.10
C ALA A 206 -15.90 11.82 11.79
N ASN A 207 -15.46 11.59 10.54
CA ASN A 207 -14.92 10.30 10.10
C ASN A 207 -13.65 9.88 10.84
N LEU A 208 -12.91 10.82 11.46
CA LEU A 208 -11.76 10.49 12.31
C LEU A 208 -12.13 9.55 13.46
N TRP A 209 -13.34 9.72 14.02
CA TRP A 209 -13.78 8.99 15.21
C TRP A 209 -14.75 7.86 14.86
N SER A 210 -15.56 8.05 13.81
CA SER A 210 -16.63 7.13 13.44
C SER A 210 -16.22 6.01 12.47
N THR A 211 -15.05 6.12 11.80
CA THR A 211 -14.64 5.14 10.77
C THR A 211 -13.37 4.38 11.14
N ALA A 212 -13.24 3.14 10.64
CA ALA A 212 -12.02 2.35 10.79
C ALA A 212 -10.79 3.06 10.18
N TYR A 213 -10.98 3.76 9.05
CA TYR A 213 -9.94 4.58 8.43
C TYR A 213 -9.46 5.68 9.37
N GLY A 214 -10.40 6.44 9.95
CA GLY A 214 -10.13 7.52 10.89
C GLY A 214 -9.37 7.04 12.13
N GLN A 215 -9.79 5.93 12.73
CA GLN A 215 -9.14 5.36 13.91
C GLN A 215 -7.71 4.88 13.61
N ARG A 216 -7.49 4.21 12.47
CA ARG A 216 -6.15 3.79 12.02
C ARG A 216 -5.25 5.01 11.71
N LEU A 217 -5.83 6.07 11.15
CA LEU A 217 -5.12 7.33 10.93
C LEU A 217 -4.75 8.00 12.26
N LEU A 218 -5.64 8.04 13.26
CA LEU A 218 -5.35 8.56 14.59
C LEU A 218 -4.21 7.80 15.27
N LEU A 219 -4.20 6.46 15.18
CA LEU A 219 -3.08 5.64 15.66
C LEU A 219 -1.77 6.04 14.98
N LYS A 220 -1.77 6.17 13.65
CA LYS A 220 -0.59 6.61 12.90
C LYS A 220 -0.14 8.02 13.31
N LEU A 221 -1.06 8.96 13.48
CA LEU A 221 -0.76 10.33 13.90
C LEU A 221 -0.18 10.38 15.32
N GLY A 222 -0.71 9.57 16.24
CA GLY A 222 -0.15 9.42 17.59
C GLY A 222 1.29 8.92 17.56
N LEU A 223 1.56 7.87 16.79
CA LEU A 223 2.93 7.34 16.60
C LEU A 223 3.87 8.37 15.95
N VAL A 224 3.40 9.09 14.93
CA VAL A 224 4.18 10.16 14.28
C VAL A 224 4.47 11.30 15.28
N GLY A 225 3.48 11.68 16.11
CA GLY A 225 3.68 12.66 17.17
C GLY A 225 4.77 12.25 18.17
N LEU A 226 4.81 10.97 18.56
CA LEU A 226 5.87 10.42 19.41
C LEU A 226 7.24 10.47 18.72
N VAL A 227 7.33 10.10 17.44
CA VAL A 227 8.59 10.17 16.67
C VAL A 227 9.07 11.62 16.56
N VAL A 228 8.19 12.56 16.20
CA VAL A 228 8.53 13.98 16.06
C VAL A 228 8.94 14.58 17.41
N GLY A 229 8.22 14.25 18.49
CA GLY A 229 8.59 14.67 19.84
C GLY A 229 9.97 14.15 20.25
N LEU A 230 10.25 12.88 20.00
CA LEU A 230 11.57 12.29 20.27
C LEU A 230 12.67 12.90 19.40
N ALA A 231 12.40 13.15 18.12
CA ALA A 231 13.32 13.83 17.21
C ALA A 231 13.62 15.28 17.67
N ALA A 232 12.62 15.98 18.21
CA ALA A 232 12.79 17.30 18.80
C ALA A 232 13.67 17.25 20.06
N VAL A 233 13.44 16.29 20.97
CA VAL A 233 14.31 16.07 22.15
C VAL A 233 15.74 15.73 21.72
N ASN A 234 15.88 14.86 20.72
CA ASN A 234 17.18 14.48 20.14
C ASN A 234 17.93 15.71 19.61
N ARG A 235 17.24 16.59 18.88
CA ARG A 235 17.84 17.79 18.28
C ARG A 235 18.11 18.91 19.28
N LEU A 236 17.15 19.23 20.14
CA LEU A 236 17.21 20.43 20.99
C LEU A 236 18.01 20.19 22.27
N TRP A 237 18.01 18.97 22.81
CA TRP A 237 18.63 18.68 24.11
C TRP A 237 19.78 17.69 24.03
N LEU A 238 19.61 16.56 23.33
CA LEU A 238 20.63 15.50 23.32
C LEU A 238 21.80 15.82 22.39
N LEU A 239 21.54 16.38 21.20
CA LEU A 239 22.60 16.72 20.26
C LEU A 239 23.58 17.77 20.82
N PRO A 240 23.15 18.88 21.46
CA PRO A 240 24.08 19.81 22.12
C PRO A 240 24.92 19.13 23.21
N ARG A 241 24.29 18.31 24.05
CA ARG A 241 24.99 17.59 25.13
C ARG A 241 25.97 16.54 24.60
N LEU A 242 25.67 15.91 23.45
CA LEU A 242 26.60 15.04 22.73
C LEU A 242 27.78 15.86 22.19
N GLN A 243 27.56 17.04 21.61
CA GLN A 243 28.67 17.88 21.15
C GLN A 243 29.62 18.25 22.30
N GLU A 244 29.08 18.49 23.49
CA GLU A 244 29.85 18.76 24.72
C GLU A 244 30.43 17.51 25.42
N LYS A 245 30.24 16.30 24.85
CA LYS A 245 30.63 15.00 25.44
C LYS A 245 30.03 14.74 26.84
N ARG A 246 28.90 15.37 27.17
CA ARG A 246 28.23 15.30 28.50
C ARG A 246 27.32 14.10 28.68
N VAL A 247 26.96 13.40 27.60
CA VAL A 247 26.13 12.19 27.65
C VAL A 247 26.80 11.05 26.88
N LYS A 248 26.67 9.83 27.40
CA LYS A 248 27.10 8.59 26.75
C LYS A 248 25.85 7.76 26.46
N GLY A 249 25.58 7.50 25.18
CA GLY A 249 24.49 6.60 24.78
C GLY A 249 23.57 7.22 23.73
N LEU A 250 23.23 6.41 22.73
CA LEU A 250 22.32 6.76 21.63
C LEU A 250 21.07 5.87 21.66
N GLN A 251 20.64 5.49 22.87
CA GLN A 251 19.46 4.65 23.10
C GLN A 251 18.19 5.29 22.52
N THR A 252 18.13 6.62 22.47
CA THR A 252 17.02 7.34 21.82
C THR A 252 16.95 7.11 20.32
N VAL A 253 18.07 6.85 19.63
CA VAL A 253 18.06 6.48 18.19
C VAL A 253 17.43 5.11 18.00
N SER A 254 17.69 4.16 18.89
CA SER A 254 17.06 2.85 18.86
C SER A 254 15.56 2.93 19.15
N LEU A 255 15.15 3.80 20.09
CA LEU A 255 13.73 4.06 20.36
C LEU A 255 13.04 4.75 19.16
N GLU A 256 13.70 5.72 18.53
CA GLU A 256 13.20 6.41 17.34
C GLU A 256 13.01 5.41 16.18
N ALA A 257 13.97 4.51 15.97
CA ALA A 257 13.85 3.43 15.02
C ALA A 257 12.68 2.49 15.33
N ALA A 258 12.48 2.10 16.59
CA ALA A 258 11.36 1.24 16.99
C ALA A 258 10.00 1.91 16.75
N LEU A 259 9.87 3.21 17.06
CA LEU A 259 8.66 3.98 16.77
C LEU A 259 8.41 4.10 15.27
N LEU A 260 9.46 4.31 14.46
CA LEU A 260 9.34 4.33 12.99
C LEU A 260 8.87 2.98 12.42
N LEU A 261 9.32 1.85 12.97
CA LEU A 261 8.80 0.53 12.60
C LEU A 261 7.29 0.44 12.89
N GLY A 262 6.84 0.96 14.04
CA GLY A 262 5.42 1.10 14.37
C GLY A 262 4.66 1.97 13.38
N VAL A 263 5.22 3.12 12.97
CA VAL A 263 4.61 4.01 11.96
C VAL A 263 4.49 3.30 10.60
N LEU A 264 5.49 2.52 10.20
CA LEU A 264 5.45 1.75 8.94
C LEU A 264 4.40 0.64 8.98
N LEU A 265 4.30 -0.07 10.10
CA LEU A 265 3.24 -1.07 10.32
C LEU A 265 1.85 -0.42 10.25
N ALA A 266 1.62 0.64 11.02
CA ALA A 266 0.36 1.38 10.99
C ALA A 266 0.05 1.94 9.59
N SER A 267 1.07 2.36 8.84
CA SER A 267 0.92 2.82 7.46
C SER A 267 0.53 1.70 6.49
N GLY A 268 1.05 0.49 6.68
CA GLY A 268 0.65 -0.68 5.89
C GLY A 268 -0.84 -0.99 6.04
N PHE A 269 -1.34 -1.02 7.28
CA PHE A 269 -2.75 -1.22 7.59
C PHE A 269 -3.62 -0.06 7.11
N LEU A 270 -3.18 1.19 7.28
CA LEU A 270 -3.94 2.34 6.78
C LEU A 270 -4.02 2.34 5.25
N ALA A 271 -2.96 1.91 4.55
CA ALA A 271 -2.91 1.90 3.09
C ALA A 271 -3.84 0.88 2.43
N THR A 272 -4.30 -0.14 3.17
CA THR A 272 -5.27 -1.15 2.75
C THR A 272 -6.66 -0.92 3.34
N THR A 273 -6.85 0.17 4.11
CA THR A 273 -8.17 0.56 4.62
C THR A 273 -8.84 1.46 3.61
N GLU A 274 -10.07 1.16 3.25
CA GLU A 274 -10.85 2.03 2.38
C GLU A 274 -11.11 3.39 3.05
N PRO A 275 -10.86 4.51 2.36
CA PRO A 275 -11.21 5.83 2.88
C PRO A 275 -12.74 6.00 2.96
N PRO A 276 -13.26 6.83 3.87
CA PRO A 276 -14.68 7.14 3.94
C PRO A 276 -15.19 7.73 2.61
N PRO A 277 -16.43 7.43 2.20
CA PRO A 277 -17.03 8.07 1.03
C PRO A 277 -17.15 9.59 1.27
N PRO A 278 -16.96 10.42 0.23
CA PRO A 278 -17.07 11.87 0.36
C PRO A 278 -18.50 12.28 0.75
N ALA A 279 -18.61 13.23 1.68
CA ALA A 279 -19.82 13.81 2.28
C ALA A 279 -21.03 14.09 1.34
N ARG A 280 -20.78 14.29 0.04
CA ARG A 280 -21.81 14.67 -0.94
C ARG A 280 -22.36 13.53 -1.79
N GLN A 281 -21.89 12.31 -1.62
CA GLN A 281 -22.44 11.15 -2.30
C GLN A 281 -22.87 10.14 -1.24
N ALA A 282 -24.18 10.02 -1.03
CA ALA A 282 -24.73 8.72 -0.70
C ALA A 282 -24.46 7.82 -1.93
N ALA A 283 -23.22 7.36 -2.06
CA ALA A 283 -22.74 6.66 -3.23
C ALA A 283 -23.48 5.35 -3.37
N ALA A 284 -23.74 4.96 -4.61
CA ALA A 284 -24.20 3.63 -4.93
C ALA A 284 -23.35 2.56 -4.19
N PRO A 285 -23.98 1.53 -3.60
CA PRO A 285 -23.26 0.52 -2.84
C PRO A 285 -22.25 -0.23 -3.73
N ARG A 286 -21.08 -0.56 -3.18
CA ARG A 286 -20.06 -1.38 -3.88
C ARG A 286 -20.27 -2.88 -3.75
N LEU A 287 -21.16 -3.27 -2.84
CA LEU A 287 -21.56 -4.63 -2.57
C LEU A 287 -23.06 -4.63 -2.34
N ILE A 288 -23.76 -5.46 -3.09
CA ILE A 288 -25.21 -5.63 -3.04
C ILE A 288 -25.47 -7.11 -2.81
N ASN A 289 -26.15 -7.43 -1.70
CA ASN A 289 -26.62 -8.79 -1.47
C ASN A 289 -27.93 -8.98 -2.27
N ILE A 290 -27.96 -10.02 -3.10
CA ILE A 290 -29.11 -10.41 -3.91
C ILE A 290 -29.80 -11.58 -3.22
N ALA A 291 -31.11 -11.45 -3.00
CA ALA A 291 -31.94 -12.52 -2.47
C ALA A 291 -33.34 -12.42 -3.10
N GLU A 292 -33.55 -13.08 -4.23
CA GLU A 292 -34.79 -13.03 -5.01
C GLU A 292 -35.47 -14.40 -5.04
N ALA A 293 -36.79 -14.44 -4.83
CA ALA A 293 -37.58 -15.66 -4.86
C ALA A 293 -38.39 -15.73 -6.17
N GLN A 294 -38.41 -16.91 -6.80
CA GLN A 294 -39.11 -17.17 -8.06
C GLN A 294 -39.77 -18.55 -7.97
N GLY A 295 -41.05 -18.56 -7.57
CA GLY A 295 -41.76 -19.78 -7.20
C GLY A 295 -41.08 -20.50 -6.02
N ASP A 296 -40.83 -21.80 -6.18
CA ASP A 296 -40.11 -22.63 -5.18
C ASP A 296 -38.58 -22.50 -5.24
N ARG A 297 -38.07 -21.59 -6.08
CA ARG A 297 -36.62 -21.39 -6.26
C ARG A 297 -36.20 -20.03 -5.73
N ARG A 298 -34.94 -19.93 -5.31
CA ARG A 298 -34.38 -18.70 -4.76
C ARG A 298 -32.98 -18.42 -5.31
N TYR A 299 -32.79 -17.24 -5.87
CA TYR A 299 -31.49 -16.71 -6.25
C TYR A 299 -30.87 -16.00 -5.05
N VAL A 300 -29.71 -16.46 -4.59
CA VAL A 300 -29.01 -15.88 -3.44
C VAL A 300 -27.56 -15.62 -3.82
N GLY A 301 -27.06 -14.42 -3.59
CA GLY A 301 -25.71 -14.08 -3.99
C GLY A 301 -25.33 -12.63 -3.74
N GLN A 302 -24.29 -12.19 -4.43
CA GLN A 302 -23.69 -10.87 -4.27
C GLN A 302 -23.28 -10.30 -5.62
N LEU A 303 -23.59 -9.03 -5.81
CA LEU A 303 -23.06 -8.19 -6.88
C LEU A 303 -22.10 -7.19 -6.25
N PHE A 304 -20.85 -7.15 -6.68
CA PHE A 304 -19.87 -6.23 -6.13
C PHE A 304 -18.85 -5.77 -7.14
N SER A 305 -18.18 -4.66 -6.84
CA SER A 305 -17.11 -4.12 -7.67
C SER A 305 -15.77 -4.17 -6.95
N GLN A 306 -14.72 -4.63 -7.62
CA GLN A 306 -13.35 -4.64 -7.08
C GLN A 306 -12.32 -4.46 -8.19
N GLY A 307 -11.45 -3.46 -8.07
CA GLY A 307 -10.32 -3.23 -8.98
C GLY A 307 -10.71 -3.07 -10.46
N GLY A 308 -11.73 -2.27 -10.76
CA GLY A 308 -12.25 -2.09 -12.12
C GLY A 308 -13.09 -3.26 -12.65
N LEU A 309 -13.40 -4.28 -11.83
CA LEU A 309 -14.27 -5.39 -12.22
C LEU A 309 -15.62 -5.31 -11.52
N ILE A 310 -16.68 -5.71 -12.21
CA ILE A 310 -18.01 -5.94 -11.66
C ILE A 310 -18.23 -7.46 -11.60
N HIS A 311 -18.28 -8.01 -10.38
CA HIS A 311 -18.46 -9.42 -10.11
C HIS A 311 -19.89 -9.73 -9.70
N LEU A 312 -20.46 -10.78 -10.29
CA LEU A 312 -21.69 -11.40 -9.84
C LEU A 312 -21.41 -12.83 -9.41
N TYR A 313 -21.69 -13.12 -8.14
CA TYR A 313 -21.83 -14.48 -7.63
C TYR A 313 -23.28 -14.73 -7.31
N LEU A 314 -23.86 -15.80 -7.85
CA LEU A 314 -25.25 -16.12 -7.61
C LEU A 314 -25.42 -17.64 -7.53
N ASP A 315 -26.15 -18.10 -6.53
CA ASP A 315 -26.57 -19.49 -6.40
C ASP A 315 -28.09 -19.56 -6.62
N LEU A 316 -28.54 -20.52 -7.43
CA LEU A 316 -29.96 -20.85 -7.52
C LEU A 316 -30.26 -22.08 -6.65
N ARG A 317 -31.14 -21.89 -5.66
CA ARG A 317 -31.47 -22.87 -4.63
C ARG A 317 -32.94 -23.28 -4.68
N ASP A 318 -33.24 -24.50 -4.24
CA ASP A 318 -34.61 -24.96 -3.99
C ASP A 318 -35.17 -24.41 -2.65
N ALA A 319 -36.43 -24.74 -2.35
CA ALA A 319 -37.11 -24.33 -1.12
C ALA A 319 -36.44 -24.86 0.17
N GLN A 320 -35.65 -25.94 0.06
CA GLN A 320 -34.89 -26.55 1.15
C GLN A 320 -33.45 -25.98 1.25
N GLY A 321 -33.05 -25.08 0.35
CA GLY A 321 -31.76 -24.41 0.33
C GLY A 321 -30.65 -25.16 -0.43
N ASN A 322 -30.96 -26.26 -1.10
CA ASN A 322 -29.98 -27.03 -1.88
C ASN A 322 -29.76 -26.41 -3.25
N LEU A 323 -28.54 -26.58 -3.79
CA LEU A 323 -28.23 -26.24 -5.18
C LEU A 323 -28.93 -27.22 -6.13
N LEU A 324 -29.59 -26.70 -7.15
CA LEU A 324 -30.13 -27.49 -8.26
C LEU A 324 -29.01 -28.07 -9.14
N GLU A 325 -29.26 -29.18 -9.84
CA GLU A 325 -28.27 -29.84 -10.70
C GLU A 325 -27.85 -29.00 -11.94
N GLY A 326 -28.65 -28.01 -12.30
CA GLY A 326 -28.41 -27.11 -13.42
C GLY A 326 -29.21 -25.82 -13.28
N GLY A 327 -29.07 -24.92 -14.24
CA GLY A 327 -29.82 -23.66 -14.25
C GLY A 327 -29.77 -22.96 -15.60
N PRO A 328 -30.67 -21.98 -15.82
CA PRO A 328 -30.72 -21.19 -17.06
C PRO A 328 -29.47 -20.32 -17.23
N SER A 329 -29.18 -19.88 -18.45
CA SER A 329 -28.17 -18.83 -18.66
C SER A 329 -28.67 -17.49 -18.14
N LEU A 330 -27.81 -16.75 -17.45
CA LEU A 330 -28.11 -15.42 -16.93
C LEU A 330 -27.40 -14.37 -17.79
N ARG A 331 -28.05 -13.22 -17.98
CA ARG A 331 -27.45 -12.05 -18.63
C ARG A 331 -27.17 -10.98 -17.60
N LEU A 332 -25.92 -10.54 -17.56
CA LEU A 332 -25.49 -9.39 -16.77
C LEU A 332 -25.10 -8.27 -17.75
N GLN A 333 -25.70 -7.12 -17.59
CA GLN A 333 -25.39 -5.92 -18.36
C GLN A 333 -24.98 -4.80 -17.40
N ALA A 334 -23.94 -4.05 -17.73
CA ALA A 334 -23.55 -2.85 -17.00
C ALA A 334 -23.46 -1.67 -17.96
N GLN A 335 -24.05 -0.54 -17.59
CA GLN A 335 -24.07 0.67 -18.41
C GLN A 335 -23.55 1.87 -17.62
N GLN A 336 -22.67 2.65 -18.26
CA GLN A 336 -22.22 3.95 -17.77
C GLN A 336 -22.18 4.93 -18.94
N GLY A 337 -23.08 5.92 -18.95
CA GLY A 337 -23.25 6.83 -20.08
C GLY A 337 -23.56 6.08 -21.38
N ALA A 338 -22.66 6.18 -22.38
CA ALA A 338 -22.76 5.49 -23.67
C ALA A 338 -22.10 4.11 -23.70
N GLN A 339 -21.32 3.73 -22.67
CA GLN A 339 -20.65 2.45 -22.60
C GLN A 339 -21.61 1.38 -22.07
N ILE A 340 -21.70 0.25 -22.78
CA ILE A 340 -22.52 -0.90 -22.42
C ILE A 340 -21.63 -2.14 -22.44
N LEU A 341 -21.52 -2.79 -21.29
CA LEU A 341 -20.86 -4.07 -21.09
C LEU A 341 -21.93 -5.14 -20.91
N GLN A 342 -21.74 -6.31 -21.50
CA GLN A 342 -22.68 -7.42 -21.34
C GLN A 342 -21.97 -8.76 -21.38
N GLU A 343 -22.43 -9.68 -20.54
CA GLU A 343 -22.01 -11.07 -20.54
C GLU A 343 -23.24 -11.96 -20.35
N VAL A 344 -23.30 -13.06 -21.09
CA VAL A 344 -24.31 -14.11 -20.93
C VAL A 344 -23.59 -15.40 -20.65
N ARG A 345 -23.86 -16.01 -19.49
CA ARG A 345 -23.17 -17.25 -19.10
C ARG A 345 -24.14 -18.21 -18.42
N GLY A 346 -23.96 -19.50 -18.70
CA GLY A 346 -24.58 -20.59 -17.94
C GLY A 346 -23.90 -20.78 -16.58
N PRO A 347 -24.44 -21.68 -15.73
CA PRO A 347 -23.80 -21.98 -14.46
C PRO A 347 -22.45 -22.67 -14.67
N PHE A 348 -21.46 -22.32 -13.84
CA PHE A 348 -20.11 -22.89 -13.88
C PHE A 348 -20.05 -24.27 -13.21
N TYR A 349 -20.80 -24.45 -12.14
CA TYR A 349 -20.93 -25.74 -11.44
C TYR A 349 -22.34 -25.85 -10.88
N ARG A 350 -23.06 -26.91 -11.26
CA ARG A 350 -24.48 -27.12 -10.89
C ARG A 350 -25.34 -25.90 -11.24
N SER A 351 -25.80 -25.16 -10.24
CA SER A 351 -26.64 -23.97 -10.33
C SER A 351 -25.96 -22.72 -9.75
N GLN A 352 -24.61 -22.72 -9.75
CA GLN A 352 -23.79 -21.60 -9.32
C GLN A 352 -23.29 -20.79 -10.52
N TYR A 353 -23.38 -19.48 -10.39
CA TYR A 353 -23.05 -18.51 -11.42
C TYR A 353 -21.91 -17.61 -10.95
N HIS A 354 -20.93 -17.43 -11.82
CA HIS A 354 -19.88 -16.44 -11.66
C HIS A 354 -19.71 -15.70 -13.00
N LEU A 355 -20.05 -14.41 -13.01
CA LEU A 355 -19.90 -13.52 -14.15
C LEU A 355 -19.02 -12.33 -13.73
N ALA A 356 -18.25 -11.79 -14.68
CA ALA A 356 -17.35 -10.68 -14.41
C ALA A 356 -17.27 -9.74 -15.62
N LEU A 357 -17.60 -8.47 -15.42
CA LEU A 357 -17.47 -7.42 -16.44
C LEU A 357 -16.27 -6.52 -16.11
N ILE A 358 -15.49 -6.15 -17.13
CA ILE A 358 -14.36 -5.24 -16.99
C ILE A 358 -14.84 -3.81 -17.25
N ALA A 359 -14.93 -3.02 -16.19
CA ALA A 359 -15.27 -1.62 -16.24
C ALA A 359 -13.97 -0.79 -16.33
N GLU A 360 -13.65 -0.34 -17.54
CA GLU A 360 -12.45 0.45 -17.82
C GLU A 360 -12.50 1.85 -17.18
N THR A 361 -13.71 2.36 -16.93
CA THR A 361 -13.95 3.67 -16.33
C THR A 361 -14.52 3.54 -14.92
N PRO A 362 -13.91 4.21 -13.92
CA PRO A 362 -14.44 4.24 -12.56
C PRO A 362 -15.70 5.10 -12.46
N GLY A 363 -16.51 4.86 -11.43
CA GLY A 363 -17.71 5.63 -11.10
C GLY A 363 -18.97 4.77 -11.02
N GLU A 364 -20.15 5.40 -11.05
CA GLU A 364 -21.41 4.68 -10.93
C GLU A 364 -21.79 3.98 -12.24
N TRP A 365 -22.11 2.69 -12.12
CA TRP A 365 -22.60 1.83 -13.19
C TRP A 365 -24.02 1.37 -12.87
N LEU A 366 -24.91 1.46 -13.87
CA LEU A 366 -26.22 0.83 -13.80
C LEU A 366 -26.07 -0.63 -14.24
N VAL A 367 -26.26 -1.56 -13.30
CA VAL A 367 -26.13 -2.99 -13.54
C VAL A 367 -27.51 -3.62 -13.62
N ARG A 368 -27.80 -4.30 -14.73
CA ARG A 368 -29.02 -5.08 -14.96
C ARG A 368 -28.70 -6.56 -14.96
N LEU A 369 -29.38 -7.30 -14.10
CA LEU A 369 -29.36 -8.76 -14.07
C LEU A 369 -30.70 -9.29 -14.58
N GLU A 370 -30.68 -9.94 -15.74
CA GLU A 370 -31.88 -10.57 -16.30
C GLU A 370 -31.95 -12.02 -15.81
N LEU A 371 -32.94 -12.28 -14.95
CA LEU A 371 -33.40 -13.62 -14.58
C LEU A 371 -34.54 -14.04 -15.53
N PRO A 372 -34.89 -15.35 -15.59
CA PRO A 372 -35.89 -15.83 -16.54
C PRO A 372 -37.27 -15.15 -16.46
N GLU A 373 -37.70 -14.73 -15.27
CA GLU A 373 -39.01 -14.10 -15.04
C GLU A 373 -38.91 -12.65 -14.56
N LYS A 374 -37.71 -12.13 -14.30
CA LYS A 374 -37.53 -10.82 -13.68
C LYS A 374 -36.20 -10.18 -14.06
N THR A 375 -36.22 -8.88 -14.35
CA THR A 375 -35.00 -8.08 -14.47
C THR A 375 -34.79 -7.30 -13.18
N LEU A 376 -33.59 -7.41 -12.61
CA LEU A 376 -33.17 -6.67 -11.43
C LEU A 376 -32.23 -5.56 -11.85
N GLU A 377 -32.50 -4.34 -11.41
CA GLU A 377 -31.65 -3.17 -11.68
C GLU A 377 -30.98 -2.71 -10.39
N TYR A 378 -29.69 -2.46 -10.48
CA TYR A 378 -28.84 -2.03 -9.37
C TYR A 378 -27.97 -0.85 -9.82
N THR A 379 -27.64 0.04 -8.90
CA THR A 379 -26.57 1.02 -9.10
C THR A 379 -25.37 0.57 -8.28
N LEU A 380 -24.20 0.47 -8.91
CA LEU A 380 -22.97 -0.03 -8.32
C LEU A 380 -21.82 0.96 -8.56
N ASP A 381 -21.11 1.38 -7.51
CA ASP A 381 -19.93 2.25 -7.65
C ASP A 381 -18.67 1.43 -7.93
N VAL A 382 -18.08 1.57 -9.11
CA VAL A 382 -16.84 0.87 -9.48
C VAL A 382 -15.62 1.73 -9.15
N ALA A 383 -14.80 1.25 -8.21
CA ALA A 383 -13.54 1.89 -7.87
C ALA A 383 -12.45 1.66 -8.94
N PRO A 384 -11.55 2.65 -9.16
CA PRO A 384 -10.45 2.56 -10.11
C PRO A 384 -9.40 1.50 -9.77
#